data_AF-A0A1C6S0R9-F1
#
_entry.id   AF-A0A1C6S0R9-F1
#
_cell.length_a   1.000
_cell.length_b   1.000
_cell.length_c   1.000
_cell.angle_alpha   90.00
_cell.angle_beta   90.00
_cell.angle_gamma   90.00
#
_symmetry.space_group_name_H-M   'P 1'
#
loop_
_entity.id
_entity.type
_entity.pdbx_description
1 polymer ?
#
loop_
_entity_poly.entity_id
_entity_poly.type
_entity_poly.pdbx_seq_one_letter_code
_entity_poly.pdbx_strand_id
1 'polypeptide(L)'
;MEWDSLDEARTEVAASQSAELDKPKIDRGFDDLLPLTESHPTAAVMLAAQRVEAALAKALKANDIAPLRFAFVDMIRAAGRHGLIDNPTERVLHNLRVLRNEVAHSHEAELAGVTPARATDYVATAASMVDVLTSLAVRPTLPFPRQDAVDTEKGADSTN
;
A
#
# COMPACT_ATOMS: atom_id res chain seq x y z
N MET A 1 45.73 41.43 -1.00
CA MET A 1 45.44 40.34 -0.04
C MET A 1 43.97 40.05 -0.21
N GLU A 2 43.70 39.15 -1.15
CA GLU A 2 42.37 38.79 -1.67
C GLU A 2 41.59 38.03 -0.61
N TRP A 3 40.44 38.56 -0.20
CA TRP A 3 39.46 37.86 0.65
C TRP A 3 38.06 37.82 0.01
N ASP A 4 37.92 38.25 -1.26
CA ASP A 4 36.63 38.25 -1.99
C ASP A 4 36.26 36.88 -2.62
N SER A 5 37.06 35.82 -2.41
CA SER A 5 36.87 34.54 -3.11
C SER A 5 36.12 33.47 -2.30
N LEU A 6 35.49 33.81 -1.16
CA LEU A 6 34.77 32.83 -0.32
C LEU A 6 33.24 32.81 -0.51
N ASP A 7 32.67 33.82 -1.18
CA ASP A 7 31.23 33.86 -1.47
C ASP A 7 30.85 33.22 -2.83
N GLU A 8 31.79 33.06 -3.75
CA GLU A 8 31.53 32.37 -5.03
C GLU A 8 31.40 30.85 -4.88
N ALA A 9 32.08 30.23 -3.90
CA ALA A 9 31.98 28.79 -3.64
C ALA A 9 30.66 28.37 -2.96
N ARG A 10 29.87 29.31 -2.42
CA ARG A 10 28.56 29.02 -1.82
C ARG A 10 27.40 29.04 -2.81
N THR A 11 27.61 29.59 -4.00
CA THR A 11 26.53 29.76 -4.98
C THR A 11 26.46 28.60 -5.98
N GLU A 12 27.52 27.81 -6.15
CA GLU A 12 27.50 26.62 -7.03
C GLU A 12 26.94 25.35 -6.37
N VAL A 13 26.87 25.28 -5.03
CA VAL A 13 26.26 24.13 -4.34
C VAL A 13 24.73 24.20 -4.38
N ALA A 14 24.16 25.38 -4.63
CA ALA A 14 22.72 25.56 -4.81
C ALA A 14 22.21 25.10 -6.20
N ALA A 15 23.09 24.87 -7.16
CA ALA A 15 22.72 24.49 -8.54
C ALA A 15 22.92 23.00 -8.87
N SER A 16 23.45 22.19 -7.94
CA SER A 16 23.76 20.76 -8.18
C SER A 16 22.96 19.75 -7.35
N GLN A 17 21.82 20.14 -6.77
CA GLN A 17 20.83 19.18 -6.24
C GLN A 17 19.48 19.21 -6.96
N SER A 18 19.44 19.76 -8.18
CA SER A 18 18.30 19.62 -9.11
C SER A 18 18.32 18.30 -9.90
N ALA A 19 18.69 17.20 -9.26
CA ALA A 19 18.60 15.86 -9.84
C ALA A 19 18.18 14.80 -8.81
N GLU A 20 17.41 15.20 -7.78
CA GLU A 20 16.61 14.22 -7.06
C GLU A 20 15.45 13.81 -7.98
N LEU A 21 15.71 12.71 -8.68
CA LEU A 21 14.76 11.76 -9.25
C LEU A 21 13.33 12.04 -8.82
N ASP A 22 12.46 12.16 -9.82
CA ASP A 22 11.00 12.12 -9.77
C ASP A 22 10.51 10.82 -9.09
N LYS A 23 10.82 10.70 -7.80
CA LYS A 23 10.19 9.76 -6.90
C LYS A 23 8.80 10.32 -6.69
N PRO A 24 7.74 9.52 -6.91
CA PRO A 24 6.39 9.97 -6.65
C PRO A 24 6.37 10.57 -5.24
N LYS A 25 5.94 11.84 -5.13
CA LYS A 25 5.71 12.49 -3.85
C LYS A 25 4.85 11.54 -3.02
N ILE A 26 5.48 10.88 -2.05
CA ILE A 26 4.83 10.03 -1.07
C ILE A 26 3.74 10.89 -0.45
N ASP A 27 2.52 10.37 -0.45
CA ASP A 27 1.37 11.06 0.12
C ASP A 27 1.65 11.32 1.61
N ARG A 28 1.97 12.57 1.95
CA ARG A 28 2.26 13.04 3.32
C ARG A 28 1.12 12.75 4.30
N GLY A 29 -0.03 12.25 3.83
CA GLY A 29 -1.19 12.03 4.67
C GLY A 29 -0.91 11.15 5.89
N PHE A 30 -0.02 10.15 5.83
CA PHE A 30 0.19 9.20 6.94
C PHE A 30 1.03 9.76 8.10
N ASP A 31 1.85 10.76 7.85
CA ASP A 31 2.64 11.43 8.91
C ASP A 31 1.71 12.05 9.97
N ASP A 32 0.54 12.54 9.54
CA ASP A 32 -0.49 13.10 10.42
C ASP A 32 -1.19 12.03 11.27
N LEU A 33 -1.10 10.74 10.92
CA LEU A 33 -1.75 9.65 11.66
C LEU A 33 -0.88 9.10 12.79
N LEU A 34 0.44 9.25 12.73
CA LEU A 34 1.34 8.74 13.77
C LEU A 34 1.06 9.37 15.15
N PRO A 35 0.82 10.69 15.30
CA PRO A 35 0.42 11.24 16.60
C PRO A 35 -0.92 10.71 17.13
N LEU A 36 -1.81 10.25 16.23
CA LEU A 36 -3.10 9.67 16.62
C LEU A 36 -2.96 8.26 17.18
N THR A 37 -1.88 7.52 16.90
CA THR A 37 -1.73 6.15 17.41
C THR A 37 -1.56 6.13 18.93
N GLU A 38 -0.91 7.15 19.48
CA GLU A 38 -0.70 7.33 20.92
C GLU A 38 -1.97 7.80 21.65
N SER A 39 -2.71 8.74 21.04
CA SER A 39 -3.87 9.37 21.69
C SER A 39 -5.20 8.67 21.40
N HIS A 40 -5.37 8.15 20.18
CA HIS A 40 -6.60 7.56 19.65
C HIS A 40 -6.31 6.38 18.70
N PRO A 41 -5.75 5.26 19.20
CA PRO A 41 -5.26 4.15 18.37
C PRO A 41 -6.32 3.55 17.45
N THR A 42 -7.54 3.35 17.96
CA THR A 42 -8.71 2.90 17.19
C THR A 42 -9.01 3.82 16.00
N ALA A 43 -8.99 5.14 16.22
CA ALA A 43 -9.25 6.11 15.16
C ALA A 43 -8.13 6.11 14.11
N ALA A 44 -6.88 6.02 14.54
CA ALA A 44 -5.72 5.92 13.65
C ALA A 44 -5.83 4.70 12.73
N VAL A 45 -6.19 3.53 13.26
CA VAL A 45 -6.41 2.30 12.48
C VAL A 45 -7.53 2.47 11.45
N MET A 46 -8.68 3.04 11.86
CA MET A 46 -9.81 3.24 10.97
C MET A 46 -9.49 4.21 9.82
N LEU A 47 -8.82 5.32 10.11
CA LEU A 47 -8.41 6.31 9.11
C LEU A 47 -7.36 5.73 8.15
N ALA A 48 -6.37 5.01 8.67
CA ALA A 48 -5.37 4.32 7.86
C ALA A 48 -6.03 3.27 6.94
N ALA A 49 -6.98 2.49 7.46
CA ALA A 49 -7.70 1.50 6.66
C ALA A 49 -8.51 2.13 5.53
N GLN A 50 -9.20 3.25 5.79
CA GLN A 50 -9.96 3.97 4.77
C GLN A 50 -9.06 4.39 3.59
N ARG A 51 -7.82 4.79 3.86
CA ARG A 51 -6.86 5.16 2.82
C ARG A 51 -6.39 3.96 2.01
N VAL A 52 -6.16 2.81 2.66
CA VAL A 52 -5.84 1.56 1.95
C VAL A 52 -7.01 1.13 1.06
N GLU A 53 -8.24 1.18 1.56
CA GLU A 53 -9.45 0.86 0.80
C GLU A 53 -9.60 1.79 -0.42
N ALA A 54 -9.38 3.10 -0.24
CA ALA A 54 -9.43 4.08 -1.33
C ALA A 54 -8.33 3.84 -2.38
N ALA A 55 -7.09 3.56 -1.95
CA ALA A 55 -5.98 3.26 -2.85
C ALA A 55 -6.24 1.98 -3.65
N LEU A 56 -6.76 0.93 -3.00
CA LEU A 56 -7.12 -0.32 -3.66
C LEU A 56 -8.25 -0.13 -4.67
N ALA A 57 -9.30 0.61 -4.32
CA ALA A 57 -10.39 0.94 -5.24
C ALA A 57 -9.88 1.72 -6.46
N LYS A 58 -8.96 2.67 -6.25
CA LYS A 58 -8.32 3.45 -7.33
C LYS A 58 -7.48 2.55 -8.24
N ALA A 59 -6.69 1.64 -7.68
CA ALA A 59 -5.88 0.70 -8.44
C ALA A 59 -6.74 -0.24 -9.29
N LEU A 60 -7.82 -0.78 -8.73
CA LEU A 60 -8.78 -1.60 -9.45
C LEU A 60 -9.42 -0.84 -10.62
N LYS A 61 -9.88 0.39 -10.36
CA LYS A 61 -10.47 1.26 -11.39
C LYS A 61 -9.49 1.59 -12.51
N ALA A 62 -8.23 1.89 -12.18
CA ALA A 62 -7.21 2.21 -13.18
C ALA A 62 -6.83 1.03 -14.09
N ASN A 63 -7.16 -0.20 -13.68
CA ASN A 63 -6.92 -1.43 -14.42
C ASN A 63 -8.22 -2.05 -14.98
N ASP A 64 -9.32 -1.29 -15.01
CA ASP A 64 -10.65 -1.73 -15.47
C ASP A 64 -11.17 -3.02 -14.78
N ILE A 65 -10.77 -3.24 -13.52
CA ILE A 65 -11.23 -4.37 -12.71
C ILE A 65 -12.43 -3.93 -11.86
N ALA A 66 -13.59 -4.54 -12.11
CA ALA A 66 -14.79 -4.30 -11.32
C ALA A 66 -14.95 -5.37 -10.22
N PRO A 67 -14.87 -5.01 -8.93
CA PRO A 67 -15.19 -5.95 -7.86
C PRO A 67 -16.71 -6.22 -7.82
N LEU A 68 -17.10 -7.39 -7.30
CA LEU A 68 -18.52 -7.74 -7.12
C LEU A 68 -19.25 -6.78 -6.17
N ARG A 69 -18.52 -6.27 -5.17
CA ARG A 69 -18.98 -5.29 -4.18
C ARG A 69 -17.80 -4.41 -3.78
N PHE A 70 -18.06 -3.18 -3.37
CA PHE A 70 -17.05 -2.27 -2.80
C PHE A 70 -16.76 -2.57 -1.32
N ALA A 71 -16.75 -3.85 -0.94
CA ALA A 71 -16.30 -4.28 0.38
C ALA A 71 -14.81 -4.61 0.31
N PHE A 72 -14.05 -4.31 1.37
CA PHE A 72 -12.60 -4.47 1.40
C PHE A 72 -12.14 -5.88 0.97
N VAL A 73 -12.80 -6.93 1.47
CA VAL A 73 -12.51 -8.33 1.08
C VAL A 73 -12.72 -8.60 -0.40
N ASP A 74 -13.77 -8.05 -0.99
CA ASP A 74 -14.13 -8.31 -2.38
C ASP A 74 -13.18 -7.58 -3.33
N MET A 75 -12.70 -6.41 -2.91
CA MET A 75 -11.64 -5.69 -3.63
C MET A 75 -10.31 -6.45 -3.59
N ILE A 76 -9.90 -6.97 -2.43
CA ILE A 76 -8.66 -7.78 -2.30
C ILE A 76 -8.74 -9.01 -3.22
N ARG A 77 -9.84 -9.75 -3.16
CA ARG A 77 -10.07 -10.93 -4.01
C ARG A 77 -10.09 -10.59 -5.49
N ALA A 78 -10.69 -9.47 -5.88
CA ALA A 78 -10.68 -9.02 -7.26
C ALA A 78 -9.24 -8.72 -7.72
N ALA A 79 -8.47 -7.99 -6.93
CA ALA A 79 -7.06 -7.69 -7.24
C ALA A 79 -6.22 -8.96 -7.38
N GLY A 80 -6.34 -9.91 -6.44
CA GLY A 80 -5.60 -11.18 -6.48
C GLY A 80 -5.98 -12.05 -7.68
N ARG A 81 -7.29 -12.25 -7.93
CA ARG A 81 -7.76 -13.05 -9.09
C ARG A 81 -7.29 -12.50 -10.42
N HIS A 82 -7.23 -11.18 -10.58
CA HIS A 82 -6.78 -10.55 -11.82
C HIS A 82 -5.25 -10.41 -11.90
N GLY A 83 -4.50 -10.90 -10.90
CA GLY A 83 -3.04 -10.78 -10.88
C GLY A 83 -2.57 -9.34 -10.83
N LEU A 84 -3.35 -8.45 -10.19
CA LEU A 84 -2.94 -7.06 -9.95
C LEU A 84 -1.99 -6.97 -8.75
N ILE A 85 -2.16 -7.86 -7.77
CA ILE A 85 -1.32 -7.98 -6.58
C ILE A 85 -0.80 -9.41 -6.46
N ASP A 86 0.35 -9.57 -5.83
CA ASP A 86 0.95 -10.87 -5.54
C ASP A 86 0.43 -11.47 -4.21
N ASN A 87 0.71 -12.76 -3.99
CA ASN A 87 0.27 -13.48 -2.78
C ASN A 87 0.76 -12.83 -1.46
N PRO A 88 2.01 -12.33 -1.35
CA PRO A 88 2.44 -11.56 -0.19
C PRO A 88 1.59 -10.31 0.07
N THR A 89 1.34 -9.49 -0.96
CA THR A 89 0.53 -8.26 -0.82
C THR A 89 -0.91 -8.59 -0.43
N GLU A 90 -1.52 -9.61 -1.05
CA GLU A 90 -2.85 -10.10 -0.70
C GLU A 90 -2.94 -10.50 0.78
N ARG A 91 -1.92 -11.21 1.30
CA ARG A 91 -1.85 -11.61 2.71
C ARG A 91 -1.78 -10.42 3.65
N VAL A 92 -0.96 -9.41 3.33
CA VAL A 92 -0.85 -8.19 4.14
C VAL A 92 -2.17 -7.44 4.17
N LEU A 93 -2.83 -7.27 3.03
CA LEU A 93 -4.15 -6.61 2.96
C LEU A 93 -5.22 -7.37 3.77
N HIS A 94 -5.18 -8.71 3.75
CA HIS A 94 -6.06 -9.51 4.59
C HIS A 94 -5.80 -9.32 6.09
N ASN A 95 -4.54 -9.24 6.51
CA ASN A 95 -4.18 -8.98 7.90
C ASN A 95 -4.65 -7.59 8.35
N LEU A 96 -4.47 -6.56 7.50
CA LEU A 96 -4.97 -5.21 7.78
C LEU A 96 -6.50 -5.21 7.94
N ARG A 97 -7.21 -5.87 7.02
CA ARG A 97 -8.67 -6.02 7.10
C ARG A 97 -9.13 -6.67 8.41
N VAL A 98 -8.42 -7.70 8.90
CA VAL A 98 -8.78 -8.38 10.16
C VAL A 98 -8.75 -7.41 11.33
N LEU A 99 -7.64 -6.70 11.53
CA LEU A 99 -7.52 -5.74 12.63
C LEU A 99 -8.52 -4.58 12.50
N ARG A 100 -8.73 -4.06 11.28
CA ARG A 100 -9.77 -3.05 11.04
C ARG A 100 -11.16 -3.54 11.42
N ASN A 101 -11.50 -4.79 11.13
CA ASN A 101 -12.79 -5.38 11.50
C ASN A 101 -12.90 -5.62 13.00
N GLU A 102 -11.84 -6.07 13.67
CA GLU A 102 -11.78 -6.17 15.14
C GLU A 102 -12.11 -4.81 15.77
N VAL A 103 -11.45 -3.75 15.30
CA VAL A 103 -11.68 -2.38 15.75
C VAL A 103 -13.10 -1.90 15.47
N ALA A 104 -13.59 -2.07 14.24
CA ALA A 104 -14.91 -1.58 13.83
C ALA A 104 -16.09 -2.27 14.54
N HIS A 105 -15.90 -3.50 15.01
CA HIS A 105 -16.94 -4.27 15.69
C HIS A 105 -16.77 -4.34 17.21
N SER A 106 -15.62 -3.91 17.74
CA SER A 106 -15.46 -3.69 19.18
C SER A 106 -16.36 -2.53 19.62
N HIS A 107 -17.21 -2.79 20.62
CA HIS A 107 -18.09 -1.75 21.19
C HIS A 107 -17.34 -0.85 22.20
N GLU A 108 -16.15 -1.26 22.65
CA GLU A 108 -15.26 -0.46 23.50
C GLU A 108 -13.82 -0.57 22.97
N ALA A 109 -13.08 0.54 22.94
CA ALA A 109 -11.70 0.58 22.45
C ALA A 109 -10.76 -0.33 23.27
N GLU A 110 -11.03 -0.50 24.57
CA GLU A 110 -10.30 -1.43 25.44
C GLU A 110 -10.56 -2.91 25.08
N LEU A 111 -11.80 -3.25 24.67
CA LEU A 111 -12.16 -4.60 24.23
C LEU A 111 -11.50 -5.01 22.91
N ALA A 112 -11.10 -4.04 22.08
CA ALA A 112 -10.41 -4.31 20.83
C ALA A 112 -8.94 -4.75 21.02
N GLY A 113 -8.37 -4.53 22.21
CA GLY A 113 -6.96 -4.81 22.49
C GLY A 113 -5.99 -4.10 21.54
N VAL A 114 -6.37 -2.92 21.02
CA VAL A 114 -5.51 -2.13 20.13
C VAL A 114 -4.66 -1.17 20.96
N THR A 115 -3.42 -1.59 21.20
CA THR A 115 -2.41 -0.76 21.87
C THR A 115 -1.86 0.29 20.90
N PRO A 116 -1.28 1.40 21.42
CA PRO A 116 -0.57 2.38 20.59
C PRO A 116 0.48 1.76 19.68
N ALA A 117 1.29 0.82 20.20
CA ALA A 117 2.29 0.09 19.40
C ALA A 117 1.66 -0.66 18.22
N ARG A 118 0.58 -1.42 18.47
CA ARG A 118 -0.13 -2.17 17.42
C ARG A 118 -0.78 -1.23 16.39
N ALA A 119 -1.29 -0.08 16.82
CA ALA A 119 -1.80 0.95 15.92
C ALA A 119 -0.68 1.59 15.08
N THR A 120 0.49 1.87 15.66
CA THR A 120 1.66 2.38 14.94
C THR A 120 2.14 1.40 13.87
N ASP A 121 2.27 0.11 14.21
CA ASP A 121 2.63 -0.93 13.24
C ASP A 121 1.61 -1.03 12.10
N TYR A 122 0.32 -0.93 12.43
CA TYR A 122 -0.75 -0.91 11.45
C TYR A 122 -0.65 0.30 10.52
N VAL A 123 -0.45 1.51 11.05
CA VAL A 123 -0.35 2.75 10.27
C VAL A 123 0.86 2.71 9.34
N ALA A 124 2.02 2.23 9.81
CA ALA A 124 3.22 2.09 8.98
C ALA A 124 3.04 1.05 7.86
N THR A 125 2.41 -0.09 8.18
CA THR A 125 2.10 -1.14 7.19
C THR A 125 1.10 -0.62 6.17
N ALA A 126 0.06 0.09 6.61
CA ALA A 126 -0.96 0.69 5.75
C ALA A 126 -0.38 1.75 4.81
N ALA A 127 0.53 2.61 5.29
CA ALA A 127 1.25 3.57 4.45
C ALA A 127 2.02 2.86 3.32
N SER A 128 2.79 1.83 3.68
CA SER A 128 3.55 1.04 2.70
C SER A 128 2.64 0.38 1.64
N MET A 129 1.47 -0.11 2.06
CA MET A 129 0.50 -0.68 1.12
C MET A 129 -0.17 0.36 0.23
N VAL A 130 -0.45 1.56 0.74
CA VAL A 130 -0.97 2.66 -0.08
C VAL A 130 0.02 3.04 -1.18
N ASP A 131 1.32 3.08 -0.88
CA ASP A 131 2.35 3.35 -1.88
C ASP A 131 2.37 2.28 -2.98
N VAL A 132 2.38 1.00 -2.59
CA VAL A 132 2.30 -0.13 -3.53
C VAL A 132 1.06 0.00 -4.42
N LEU A 133 -0.13 0.16 -3.83
CA LEU A 133 -1.40 0.24 -4.56
C LEU A 133 -1.47 1.48 -5.46
N THR A 134 -0.93 2.61 -5.02
CA THR A 134 -0.89 3.83 -5.81
C THR A 134 0.02 3.67 -7.03
N SER A 135 1.15 2.97 -6.89
CA SER A 135 2.04 2.67 -8.02
C SER A 135 1.33 1.84 -9.11
N LEU A 136 0.50 0.88 -8.71
CA LEU A 136 -0.31 0.05 -9.60
C LEU A 136 -1.43 0.83 -10.31
N ALA A 137 -1.86 1.96 -9.75
CA ALA A 137 -2.84 2.84 -10.37
C ALA A 137 -2.23 3.78 -11.41
N VAL A 138 -0.95 4.13 -11.28
CA VAL A 138 -0.24 5.02 -12.21
C VAL A 138 0.33 4.24 -13.40
N ARG A 139 0.73 2.99 -13.18
CA ARG A 139 1.23 2.10 -14.22
C ARG A 139 0.31 0.89 -14.30
N PRO A 140 -0.69 0.88 -15.19
CA PRO A 140 -1.51 -0.31 -15.38
C PRO A 140 -0.59 -1.45 -15.79
N THR A 141 -0.37 -2.38 -14.86
CA THR A 141 0.55 -3.50 -15.06
C THR A 141 -0.15 -4.56 -15.90
N LEU A 142 0.59 -5.15 -16.84
CA LEU A 142 0.19 -6.41 -17.44
C LEU A 142 0.07 -7.44 -16.30
N PRO A 143 -0.98 -8.30 -16.31
CA PRO A 143 -1.26 -9.22 -15.22
C PRO A 143 -0.03 -10.09 -14.90
N PHE A 144 0.26 -10.30 -13.62
CA PHE A 144 1.30 -11.25 -13.22
C PHE A 144 0.96 -12.64 -13.82
N PRO A 145 1.93 -13.35 -14.42
CA PRO A 145 1.68 -14.69 -14.91
C PRO A 145 1.22 -15.58 -13.74
N ARG A 146 0.00 -16.12 -13.84
CA ARG A 146 -0.50 -17.06 -12.84
C ARG A 146 0.44 -18.26 -12.77
N GLN A 147 0.95 -18.58 -11.58
CA GLN A 147 1.83 -19.73 -11.35
C GLN A 147 1.16 -21.08 -11.63
N ASP A 148 -0.15 -21.10 -11.86
CA ASP A 148 -0.94 -22.30 -12.14
C ASP A 148 -0.74 -22.87 -13.56
N ALA A 149 0.09 -22.24 -14.41
CA ALA A 149 0.26 -22.66 -15.81
C ALA A 149 1.32 -23.75 -16.05
N VAL A 150 1.78 -24.48 -15.03
CA VAL A 150 2.90 -25.44 -15.17
C VAL A 150 2.47 -26.91 -15.30
N ASP A 151 1.22 -27.29 -15.04
CA ASP A 151 0.85 -28.71 -14.94
C ASP A 151 -0.23 -29.17 -15.94
N THR A 152 -0.01 -29.06 -17.26
CA THR A 152 -0.80 -29.84 -18.26
C THR A 152 -0.04 -30.13 -19.55
N GLU A 153 1.19 -30.63 -19.50
CA GLU A 153 1.77 -31.35 -20.64
C GLU A 153 2.58 -32.57 -20.17
N LYS A 154 1.89 -33.64 -19.79
CA LYS A 154 2.52 -34.97 -19.78
C LYS A 154 1.50 -36.07 -20.03
N GLY A 155 1.60 -36.69 -21.20
CA GLY A 155 1.25 -38.10 -21.37
C GLY A 155 -0.03 -38.40 -22.15
N ALA A 156 -0.17 -37.89 -23.37
CA ALA A 156 -0.98 -38.55 -24.39
C ALA A 156 -0.05 -39.09 -25.48
N ASP A 157 0.70 -40.14 -25.16
CA ASP A 157 1.28 -40.99 -26.20
C ASP A 157 1.56 -42.39 -25.66
N SER A 158 0.76 -43.37 -26.09
CA SER A 158 1.13 -44.78 -26.26
C SER A 158 -0.09 -45.55 -26.77
N THR A 159 -0.29 -45.48 -28.09
CA THR A 159 -0.83 -46.58 -28.88
C THR A 159 0.08 -47.80 -28.77
N ASN A 160 -0.45 -48.93 -28.30
CA ASN A 160 -0.39 -50.23 -28.99
C ASN A 160 -1.39 -51.22 -28.37
#